data_AF-A0A3N4ZJ41-F1
#
_entry.id   AF-A0A3N4ZJ41-F1
#
_cell.length_a   1.000
_cell.length_b   1.000
_cell.length_c   1.000
_cell.angle_alpha   90.00
_cell.angle_beta   90.00
_cell.angle_gamma   90.00
#
_symmetry.space_group_name_H-M   'P 1'
#
loop_
_entity.id
_entity.type
_entity.pdbx_description
1 polymer ?
#
loop_
_entity_poly.entity_id
_entity_poly.type
_entity_poly.pdbx_seq_one_letter_code
_entity_poly.pdbx_strand_id
1 'polypeptide(L)' 'MDPHGHDRRRFLALTAGAATRADTTGLRSDDPVRLTVRPENLLLFEADGPQGPGRRIGTR' A
#
# COMPACT_ATOMS: atom_id res chain seq x y z
N MET A 1 39.52 23.81 -5.84
CA MET A 1 38.36 23.66 -6.73
C MET A 1 38.15 22.17 -6.88
N ASP A 2 37.32 21.58 -6.04
CA ASP A 2 37.04 20.15 -6.01
C ASP A 2 35.74 19.86 -6.77
N PRO A 3 35.70 18.93 -7.73
CA PRO A 3 34.50 18.61 -8.50
C PRO A 3 33.78 17.39 -7.92
N HIS A 4 33.45 17.37 -6.63
CA HIS A 4 32.58 16.32 -6.07
C HIS A 4 31.66 16.89 -5.00
N GLY A 5 30.39 17.03 -5.33
CA GLY A 5 29.38 17.46 -4.37
C GLY A 5 27.95 17.23 -4.85
N HIS A 6 27.40 16.09 -4.42
CA HIS A 6 25.96 15.79 -4.31
C HIS A 6 25.19 15.70 -5.65
N ASP A 7 24.24 14.80 -5.88
CA ASP A 7 23.33 14.14 -4.96
C ASP A 7 22.88 12.84 -5.62
N ARG A 8 23.38 11.71 -5.10
CA ARG A 8 23.05 10.38 -5.59
C ARG A 8 21.66 10.04 -5.04
N ARG A 9 20.61 10.55 -5.69
CA ARG A 9 19.21 10.30 -5.35
C ARG A 9 19.00 8.79 -5.24
N ARG A 10 19.00 8.31 -4.01
CA ARG A 10 18.66 6.94 -3.65
C ARG A 10 17.18 6.79 -3.95
N PHE A 11 16.86 6.12 -5.06
CA PHE A 11 15.50 5.64 -5.29
C PHE A 11 15.22 4.61 -4.19
N LEU A 12 14.34 4.98 -3.25
CA LEU A 12 13.78 4.05 -2.28
C LEU A 12 12.91 3.06 -3.08
N ALA A 13 13.43 1.85 -3.29
CA ALA A 13 12.64 0.75 -3.80
C ALA A 13 11.57 0.42 -2.74
N LEU A 14 10.35 0.88 -2.96
CA LEU A 14 9.19 0.42 -2.20
C LEU A 14 8.89 -1.02 -2.63
N THR A 15 9.46 -1.97 -1.91
CA THR A 15 9.10 -3.37 -2.03
C THR A 15 7.76 -3.56 -1.34
N ALA A 16 6.69 -3.72 -2.14
CA ALA A 16 5.38 -4.09 -1.60
C ALA A 16 5.40 -5.58 -1.21
N GLY A 17 5.65 -5.87 0.06
CA GLY A 17 5.24 -7.13 0.71
C GLY A 17 3.93 -6.90 1.48
N ALA A 18 3.09 -7.89 1.79
CA ALA A 18 3.11 -9.32 1.56
C ALA A 18 1.64 -9.79 1.50
N ALA A 19 1.32 -10.74 0.61
CA ALA A 19 0.07 -11.50 0.73
C ALA A 19 0.03 -12.21 2.09
N THR A 20 -1.15 -12.42 2.68
CA THR A 20 -1.27 -13.18 3.93
C THR A 20 -0.62 -14.56 3.75
N ARG A 21 0.43 -14.83 4.53
CA ARG A 21 1.34 -15.98 4.41
C ARG A 21 0.65 -17.36 4.38
N ALA A 22 -0.59 -17.45 4.82
CA ALA A 22 -1.28 -18.71 5.08
C ALA A 22 -1.62 -19.52 3.80
N ASP A 23 -1.83 -18.89 2.65
CA ASP A 23 -2.28 -19.55 1.41
C ASP A 23 -1.47 -19.13 0.17
N THR A 24 -0.15 -18.99 0.32
CA THR A 24 0.73 -18.67 -0.82
C THR A 24 1.14 -19.89 -1.66
N THR A 25 0.64 -21.09 -1.32
CA THR A 25 0.93 -22.31 -2.08
C THR A 25 0.34 -22.19 -3.49
N GLY A 26 1.20 -22.13 -4.50
CA GLY A 26 0.79 -22.07 -5.91
C GLY A 26 0.71 -20.66 -6.51
N LEU A 27 0.94 -19.59 -5.72
CA LEU A 27 1.06 -18.24 -6.26
C LEU A 27 2.47 -18.01 -6.81
N ARG A 28 2.58 -17.77 -8.12
CA ARG A 28 3.81 -17.30 -8.75
C ARG A 28 3.85 -15.77 -8.71
N SER A 29 5.04 -15.20 -8.52
CA SER A 29 5.23 -13.75 -8.50
C SER A 29 4.74 -13.05 -9.79
N ASP A 30 4.79 -13.76 -10.92
CA ASP A 30 4.41 -13.24 -12.24
C ASP A 30 2.96 -13.57 -12.63
N ASP A 31 2.24 -14.36 -11.83
CA ASP A 31 0.84 -14.71 -12.12
C ASP A 31 -0.11 -13.66 -11.51
N PRO A 32 -1.01 -13.05 -12.31
CA PRO A 32 -1.93 -12.06 -11.80
C PRO A 32 -2.94 -12.69 -10.83
N VAL A 33 -2.91 -12.22 -9.58
CA VAL A 33 -3.83 -12.67 -8.52
C VAL A 33 -5.17 -11.94 -8.63
N ARG A 34 -6.28 -12.67 -8.57
CA ARG A 34 -7.62 -12.09 -8.44
C ARG A 34 -8.01 -11.97 -6.98
N LEU A 35 -8.03 -10.74 -6.45
CA LEU A 35 -8.45 -10.47 -5.08
C LEU A 35 -9.97 -10.29 -5.00
N THR A 36 -10.61 -11.01 -4.08
CA THR A 36 -12.03 -10.81 -3.73
C THR A 36 -12.13 -10.47 -2.25
N VAL A 37 -12.75 -9.35 -1.92
CA VAL A 37 -13.00 -8.91 -0.54
C VAL A 37 -14.48 -8.71 -0.32
N ARG A 38 -14.98 -9.12 0.85
CA ARG A 38 -16.37 -8.89 1.25
C ARG A 38 -16.54 -7.44 1.70
N PRO A 39 -17.58 -6.71 1.26
CA PRO A 39 -17.82 -5.33 1.70
C PRO A 39 -17.90 -5.19 3.22
N GLU A 40 -18.45 -6.18 3.92
CA GLU A 40 -18.54 -6.20 5.39
C GLU A 40 -17.17 -6.15 6.10
N ASN A 41 -16.10 -6.55 5.41
CA ASN A 41 -14.73 -6.50 5.93
C ASN A 41 -14.04 -5.16 5.64
N LEU A 42 -14.71 -4.24 4.93
CA LEU A 42 -14.17 -2.93 4.60
C LEU A 42 -14.64 -1.88 5.61
N LEU A 43 -13.71 -1.05 6.05
CA LEU A 43 -14.00 0.14 6.84
C LEU A 43 -13.94 1.35 5.93
N LEU A 44 -15.00 2.17 5.93
CA LEU A 44 -15.05 3.39 5.14
C LEU A 44 -14.67 4.61 5.98
N PHE A 45 -13.95 5.53 5.36
CA PHE A 45 -13.53 6.79 5.96
C PHE A 45 -13.74 7.92 4.95
N GLU A 46 -13.98 9.12 5.47
CA GLU A 46 -13.83 10.33 4.67
C GLU A 46 -12.37 10.48 4.24
N ALA A 47 -12.13 11.19 3.13
CA ALA A 47 -10.77 11.54 2.75
C ALA A 47 -10.22 12.60 3.72
N ASP A 48 -8.92 12.55 3.98
CA ASP A 48 -8.24 13.55 4.78
C ASP A 48 -8.37 14.94 4.13
N GLY A 49 -8.59 15.95 4.95
CA GLY A 49 -8.77 17.33 4.52
C GLY A 49 -7.86 18.31 5.26
N PRO A 50 -7.89 19.60 4.90
CA PRO A 50 -7.12 20.64 5.59
C PRO A 50 -7.42 20.75 7.09
N GLN A 51 -8.59 20.26 7.52
CA GLN A 51 -9.04 20.27 8.91
C GLN A 51 -8.54 19.06 9.71
N GLY A 52 -7.91 18.07 9.06
CA GLY A 52 -7.37 16.88 9.69
C GLY A 52 -7.78 15.56 9.01
N PRO A 53 -7.47 14.43 9.64
CA PRO A 53 -7.77 13.12 9.10
C PRO A 53 -9.29 12.90 8.95
N GLY A 54 -9.67 12.17 7.92
CA GLY A 54 -11.05 11.81 7.65
C GLY A 54 -11.64 10.92 8.73
N ARG A 55 -12.94 11.08 9.00
CA ARG A 55 -13.63 10.34 10.05
C ARG A 55 -14.17 9.01 9.52
N ARG A 56 -14.32 8.02 10.42
CA ARG A 56 -14.95 6.74 10.10
C ARG A 56 -16.42 6.94 9.73
N ILE A 57 -16.82 6.34 8.60
CA ILE A 57 -18.20 6.26 8.14
C ILE A 57 -18.77 4.94 8.65
N GLY A 58 -19.82 5.00 9.47
CA GLY A 58 -20.48 3.80 10.00
C GLY A 58 -21.18 3.00 8.90
N THR A 59 -21.25 1.69 9.08
CA THR A 59 -22.18 0.82 8.33
C THR A 59 -23.55 0.97 8.98
N ARG A 60 -24.52 1.48 8.21
CA ARG A 60 -25.91 1.63 8.65
C ARG A 60 -26.55 0.27 8.96
#